data_AF-A0A5E4IF73-F1
#
_entry.id   AF-A0A5E4IF73-F1
#
_cell.length_a   1.000
_cell.length_b   1.000
_cell.length_c   1.000
_cell.angle_alpha   90.00
_cell.angle_beta   90.00
_cell.angle_gamma   90.00
#
_symmetry.space_group_name_H-M   'P 1'
#
loop_
_entity.id
_entity.type
_entity.pdbx_description
1 polymer ?
#
loop_
_entity_poly.entity_id
_entity_poly.type
_entity_poly.pdbx_seq_one_letter_code
_entity_poly.pdbx_strand_id
1 'polypeptide(L)'
;MQWPCPFRDHPGTGILHAEKFSIGLARFRPVEHKEPFEAPDDEFPLLLTTGRSLYHFHTGTMTRRTSLLEREVPGPYVEMNPEDAQKLGVRSGQKVVVQSRIGQLYMEAKLTADIPKGTLFVPFHFSEACANVLTSQALDPKSKIPEFKVTAARVRRAD
;
A
#
# COMPACT_ATOMS: atom_id res chain seq x y z
N MET A 1 -6.51 29.30 -12.65
CA MET A 1 -6.77 29.96 -11.36
C MET A 1 -6.70 28.90 -10.26
N GLN A 2 -5.98 29.16 -9.16
CA GLN A 2 -5.76 28.17 -8.09
C GLN A 2 -6.64 28.52 -6.88
N TRP A 3 -7.45 27.57 -6.41
CA TRP A 3 -8.29 27.77 -5.22
C TRP A 3 -7.40 27.78 -3.96
N PRO A 4 -7.65 28.64 -2.95
CA PRO A 4 -8.81 29.53 -2.75
C PRO A 4 -8.89 30.79 -3.62
N CYS A 5 -10.11 31.12 -4.04
CA CYS A 5 -10.47 32.33 -4.79
C CYS A 5 -11.61 33.05 -4.05
N PRO A 6 -11.32 33.86 -3.01
CA PRO A 6 -12.33 34.39 -2.09
C PRO A 6 -13.34 35.36 -2.73
N PHE A 7 -13.02 35.95 -3.89
CA PHE A 7 -13.93 36.80 -4.66
C PHE A 7 -13.76 36.57 -6.16
N ARG A 8 -14.75 37.02 -6.93
CA ARG A 8 -14.94 36.70 -8.36
C ARG A 8 -13.71 36.99 -9.23
N ASP A 9 -13.07 38.13 -9.01
CA ASP A 9 -11.91 38.59 -9.80
C ASP A 9 -10.57 38.28 -9.13
N HIS A 10 -10.55 37.40 -8.12
CA HIS A 10 -9.33 37.00 -7.45
C HIS A 10 -8.43 36.20 -8.42
N PRO A 11 -7.13 36.53 -8.57
CA PRO A 11 -6.24 35.86 -9.53
C PRO A 11 -5.97 34.38 -9.19
N GLY A 12 -6.37 33.97 -7.99
CA GLY A 12 -6.11 32.65 -7.40
C GLY A 12 -5.01 32.72 -6.35
N THR A 13 -5.03 31.78 -5.42
CA THR A 13 -4.02 31.69 -4.36
C THR A 13 -2.99 30.66 -4.76
N GLY A 14 -1.83 31.14 -5.23
CA GLY A 14 -0.74 30.29 -5.71
C GLY A 14 -0.01 29.52 -4.62
N ILE A 15 0.11 30.14 -3.44
CA ILE A 15 0.83 29.61 -2.29
C ILE A 15 -0.03 29.88 -1.05
N LEU A 16 -0.44 28.80 -0.35
CA LEU A 16 -1.16 28.92 0.92
C LEU A 16 -0.20 29.31 2.06
N HIS A 17 -0.70 30.12 2.98
CA HIS A 17 0.01 30.49 4.22
C HIS A 17 1.38 31.15 4.02
N ALA A 18 1.59 31.83 2.87
CA ALA A 18 2.87 32.47 2.54
C ALA A 18 3.33 33.49 3.59
N GLU A 19 2.39 34.26 4.14
CA GLU A 19 2.68 35.27 5.17
C GLU A 19 2.26 34.80 6.57
N LYS A 20 1.10 34.14 6.67
CA LYS A 20 0.48 33.77 7.95
C LYS A 20 -0.42 32.55 7.80
N PHE A 21 -0.49 31.73 8.85
CA PHE A 21 -1.46 30.65 8.91
C PHE A 21 -2.90 31.20 8.97
N SER A 22 -3.85 30.50 8.35
CA SER A 22 -5.28 30.86 8.44
C SER A 22 -5.80 30.84 9.88
N ILE A 23 -5.14 30.09 10.76
CA ILE A 23 -5.42 29.99 12.20
C ILE A 23 -4.62 30.97 13.07
N GLY A 24 -3.88 31.91 12.46
CA GLY A 24 -2.99 32.80 13.17
C GLY A 24 -1.56 32.29 13.22
N LEU A 25 -1.17 31.72 14.36
CA LEU A 25 0.15 31.13 14.59
C LEU A 25 0.10 29.61 14.43
N ALA A 26 1.26 29.00 14.14
CA ALA A 26 1.41 27.55 14.15
C ALA A 26 1.07 26.98 15.54
N ARG A 27 0.42 25.82 15.57
CA ARG A 27 0.12 25.09 16.80
C ARG A 27 1.04 23.89 16.90
N PHE A 28 2.00 23.93 17.81
CA PHE A 28 2.81 22.77 18.17
C PHE A 28 2.02 21.85 19.10
N ARG A 29 2.00 20.55 18.80
CA ARG A 29 1.30 19.55 19.61
C ARG A 29 2.23 18.36 19.83
N PRO A 30 2.45 17.91 21.07
CA PRO A 30 3.14 16.66 21.30
C PRO A 30 2.29 15.50 20.78
N VAL A 31 2.96 14.50 20.21
CA VAL A 31 2.34 13.26 19.72
C VAL A 31 3.18 12.10 20.24
N GLU A 32 2.52 11.13 20.85
CA GLU A 32 3.16 9.90 21.32
C GLU A 32 3.19 8.86 20.18
N HIS A 33 4.25 8.06 20.15
CA HIS A 33 4.31 6.92 19.23
C HIS A 33 3.28 5.87 19.64
N LYS A 34 2.57 5.32 18.65
CA LYS A 34 1.64 4.21 18.84
C LYS A 34 2.01 3.12 17.85
N GLU A 35 2.19 1.91 18.37
CA GLU A 35 2.45 0.73 17.54
C GLU A 35 1.26 0.45 16.60
N PRO A 36 1.53 -0.14 15.41
CA PRO A 36 0.47 -0.58 14.51
C PRO A 36 -0.45 -1.61 15.16
N PHE A 37 -1.70 -1.69 14.70
CA PHE A 37 -2.64 -2.67 15.25
C PHE A 37 -2.27 -4.09 14.82
N GLU A 38 -1.93 -4.28 13.54
CA GLU A 38 -1.49 -5.57 12.99
C GLU A 38 0.04 -5.67 12.91
N ALA A 39 0.73 -5.52 14.05
CA ALA A 39 2.17 -5.74 14.12
C ALA A 39 2.55 -7.22 13.83
N PRO A 40 3.71 -7.48 13.18
CA PRO A 40 4.22 -8.84 12.99
C PRO A 40 4.45 -9.59 14.31
N ASP A 41 4.25 -10.90 14.27
CA ASP A 41 4.52 -11.83 15.39
C ASP A 41 5.11 -13.15 14.86
N ASP A 42 5.25 -14.15 15.74
CA ASP A 42 5.84 -15.44 15.38
C ASP A 42 5.01 -16.23 14.34
N GLU A 43 3.69 -16.02 14.27
CA GLU A 43 2.82 -16.69 13.29
C GLU A 43 2.80 -15.96 11.94
N PHE A 44 2.86 -14.63 11.98
CA PHE A 44 2.85 -13.72 10.84
C PHE A 44 4.07 -12.78 10.87
N PRO A 45 5.27 -13.29 10.53
CA PRO A 45 6.53 -12.59 10.80
C PRO A 45 6.88 -11.48 9.80
N LEU A 46 6.09 -11.31 8.74
CA LEU A 46 6.34 -10.33 7.68
C LEU A 46 5.38 -9.15 7.79
N LEU A 47 5.86 -7.95 7.53
CA LEU A 47 5.06 -6.75 7.38
C LEU A 47 4.56 -6.63 5.95
N LEU A 48 3.25 -6.61 5.73
CA LEU A 48 2.63 -6.34 4.43
C LEU A 48 2.23 -4.88 4.30
N THR A 49 2.66 -4.27 3.20
CA THR A 49 2.18 -2.95 2.76
C THR A 49 1.54 -3.04 1.38
N THR A 50 0.56 -2.18 1.14
CA THR A 50 -0.12 -2.09 -0.16
C THR A 50 0.28 -0.82 -0.88
N GLY A 51 0.29 -0.85 -2.21
CA GLY A 51 0.58 0.35 -2.97
C GLY A 51 0.14 0.30 -4.43
N ARG A 52 0.72 1.20 -5.22
CA ARG A 52 0.39 1.35 -6.63
C ARG A 52 1.57 0.93 -7.47
N SER A 53 1.28 0.29 -8.60
CA SER A 53 2.21 0.16 -9.71
C SER A 53 2.13 1.42 -10.58
N LEU A 54 3.15 1.60 -11.43
CA LEU A 54 3.17 2.67 -12.43
C LEU A 54 2.05 2.51 -13.48
N TYR A 55 1.73 1.27 -13.84
CA TYR A 55 0.96 0.95 -15.04
C TYR A 55 -0.55 0.93 -14.82
N HIS A 56 -1.02 0.73 -13.59
CA HIS A 56 -2.44 0.59 -13.30
C HIS A 56 -2.95 1.63 -12.32
N PHE A 57 -4.14 2.16 -12.63
CA PHE A 57 -4.85 3.12 -11.80
C PHE A 57 -5.94 2.43 -10.98
N HIS A 58 -5.92 2.67 -9.67
CA HIS A 58 -6.89 2.13 -8.70
C HIS A 58 -7.23 0.65 -8.94
N THR A 59 -8.50 0.28 -9.13
CA THR A 59 -8.93 -1.11 -9.29
C THR A 59 -8.78 -1.63 -10.71
N GLY A 60 -7.98 -0.96 -11.55
CA GLY A 60 -7.66 -1.40 -12.91
C GLY A 60 -8.79 -1.25 -13.93
N THR A 61 -9.98 -0.80 -13.53
CA THR A 61 -11.19 -0.75 -14.38
C THR A 61 -11.03 0.08 -15.65
N MET A 62 -10.14 1.07 -15.63
CA MET A 62 -9.77 1.88 -16.81
C MET A 62 -8.53 1.35 -17.52
N THR A 63 -7.47 1.05 -16.77
CA THR A 63 -6.11 0.86 -17.30
C THR A 63 -5.84 -0.56 -17.78
N ARG A 64 -6.49 -1.57 -17.19
CA ARG A 64 -6.36 -2.98 -17.61
C ARG A 64 -7.10 -3.31 -18.91
N ARG A 65 -7.90 -2.37 -19.41
CA ARG A 65 -8.55 -2.47 -20.74
C ARG A 65 -7.62 -2.02 -21.87
N THR A 66 -6.46 -1.46 -21.54
CA THR A 66 -5.45 -1.04 -22.51
C THR A 66 -4.38 -2.13 -22.61
N SER A 67 -4.29 -2.75 -23.78
CA SER A 67 -3.36 -3.87 -24.03
C SER A 67 -1.90 -3.54 -23.71
N LEU A 68 -1.47 -2.31 -23.99
CA LEU A 68 -0.10 -1.87 -23.67
C LEU A 68 0.16 -1.90 -22.17
N LEU A 69 -0.76 -1.40 -21.34
CA LEU A 69 -0.58 -1.34 -19.88
C LEU A 69 -0.74 -2.73 -19.25
N GLU A 70 -1.70 -3.52 -19.73
CA GLU A 70 -1.92 -4.88 -19.26
C GLU A 70 -0.72 -5.79 -19.56
N ARG A 71 -0.03 -5.59 -20.69
CA ARG A 71 1.20 -6.33 -21.01
C ARG A 71 2.30 -6.14 -19.98
N GLU A 72 2.45 -4.92 -19.44
CA GLU A 72 3.56 -4.60 -18.53
C GLU A 72 3.35 -5.21 -17.14
N VAL A 73 2.10 -5.32 -16.69
CA VAL A 73 1.75 -5.97 -15.43
C VAL A 73 0.45 -6.78 -15.58
N PRO A 74 0.53 -8.00 -16.14
CA PRO A 74 -0.66 -8.76 -16.55
C PRO A 74 -1.41 -9.43 -15.40
N GLY A 75 -0.86 -9.43 -14.19
CA GLY A 75 -1.45 -10.16 -13.09
C GLY A 75 -0.91 -9.75 -11.72
N PRO A 76 -1.54 -10.27 -10.66
CA PRO A 76 -1.17 -9.95 -9.29
C PRO A 76 0.18 -10.55 -8.92
N TYR A 77 0.97 -9.77 -8.19
CA TYR A 77 2.26 -10.18 -7.66
C TYR A 77 2.45 -9.69 -6.23
N VAL A 78 3.36 -10.33 -5.50
CA VAL A 78 3.94 -9.82 -4.25
C VAL A 78 5.42 -9.56 -4.46
N GLU A 79 5.86 -8.35 -4.14
CA GLU A 79 7.28 -8.06 -4.05
C GLU A 79 7.85 -8.52 -2.71
N MET A 80 8.98 -9.22 -2.76
CA MET A 80 9.66 -9.79 -1.61
C MET A 80 11.17 -9.61 -1.72
N ASN A 81 11.82 -9.39 -0.59
CA ASN A 81 13.27 -9.35 -0.54
C ASN A 81 13.88 -10.73 -0.90
N PRO A 82 14.95 -10.81 -1.72
CA PRO A 82 15.57 -12.07 -2.11
C PRO A 82 16.03 -12.93 -0.93
N GLU A 83 16.47 -12.34 0.18
CA GLU A 83 16.95 -13.11 1.34
C GLU A 83 15.81 -13.78 2.11
N ASP A 84 14.65 -13.13 2.21
CA ASP A 84 13.47 -13.75 2.84
C ASP A 84 12.89 -14.83 1.94
N ALA A 85 12.90 -14.59 0.61
CA ALA A 85 12.52 -15.60 -0.36
C ALA A 85 13.43 -16.84 -0.30
N GLN A 86 14.74 -16.65 -0.11
CA GLN A 86 15.69 -17.75 0.05
C GLN A 86 15.37 -18.61 1.27
N LYS A 87 15.09 -18.00 2.43
CA LYS A 87 14.69 -18.71 3.66
C LYS A 87 13.41 -19.52 3.46
N LEU A 88 12.48 -19.01 2.65
CA LEU A 88 11.19 -19.65 2.34
C LEU A 88 11.25 -20.60 1.14
N GLY A 89 12.40 -20.72 0.46
CA GLY A 89 12.55 -21.53 -0.76
C GLY A 89 11.68 -21.06 -1.93
N VAL A 90 11.39 -19.75 -2.00
CA VAL A 90 10.59 -19.10 -3.04
C VAL A 90 11.50 -18.52 -4.13
N ARG A 91 11.10 -18.67 -5.39
CA ARG A 91 11.78 -18.07 -6.55
C ARG A 91 10.91 -16.99 -7.18
N SER A 92 11.53 -16.04 -7.88
CA SER A 92 10.78 -15.09 -8.70
C SER A 92 10.00 -15.85 -9.79
N GLY A 93 8.78 -15.40 -10.09
CA GLY A 93 7.87 -16.09 -11.00
C GLY A 93 7.08 -17.24 -10.37
N GLN A 94 7.38 -17.60 -9.12
CA GLN A 94 6.70 -18.71 -8.46
C GLN A 94 5.36 -18.25 -7.85
N LYS A 95 4.32 -19.08 -7.99
CA LYS A 95 3.07 -18.87 -7.27
C LYS A 95 3.25 -19.09 -5.77
N VAL A 96 2.77 -18.13 -5.00
CA VAL A 96 2.80 -18.14 -3.54
C VAL A 96 1.42 -17.82 -2.97
N VAL A 97 1.22 -18.23 -1.72
CA VAL A 97 0.08 -17.80 -0.90
C VAL A 97 0.58 -16.78 0.09
N VAL A 98 0.05 -15.57 0.00
CA VAL A 98 0.22 -14.52 1.01
C VAL A 98 -0.99 -14.58 1.93
N GLN A 99 -0.76 -14.75 3.23
CA GLN A 99 -1.82 -14.91 4.22
C GLN A 99 -1.62 -13.91 5.35
N SER A 100 -2.71 -13.24 5.75
CA SER A 100 -2.81 -12.48 6.99
C SER A 100 -3.83 -13.15 7.93
N ARG A 101 -4.08 -12.54 9.09
CA ARG A 101 -5.05 -13.04 10.09
C ARG A 101 -6.48 -13.13 9.56
N ILE A 102 -6.82 -12.32 8.56
CA ILE A 102 -8.21 -12.17 8.08
C ILE A 102 -8.45 -12.78 6.69
N GLY A 103 -7.40 -13.22 6.00
CA GLY A 103 -7.54 -13.69 4.63
C GLY A 103 -6.25 -14.17 3.99
N GLN A 104 -6.38 -14.66 2.76
CA GLN A 104 -5.25 -15.10 1.95
C GLN A 104 -5.47 -14.81 0.48
N LEU A 105 -4.38 -14.65 -0.27
CA LEU A 105 -4.39 -14.43 -1.71
C LEU A 105 -3.29 -15.25 -2.39
N TYR A 106 -3.56 -15.68 -3.61
CA TYR A 106 -2.61 -16.37 -4.48
C TYR A 106 -2.06 -15.37 -5.49
N MET A 107 -0.74 -15.26 -5.59
CA MET A 107 -0.09 -14.34 -6.52
C MET A 107 1.33 -14.79 -6.87
N GLU A 108 1.93 -14.16 -7.88
CA GLU A 108 3.30 -14.45 -8.28
C GLU A 108 4.31 -13.73 -7.38
N ALA A 109 5.37 -14.40 -6.95
CA ALA A 109 6.46 -13.76 -6.24
C ALA A 109 7.37 -12.99 -7.21
N LYS A 110 7.62 -11.72 -6.92
CA LYS A 110 8.57 -10.87 -7.64
C LYS A 110 9.70 -10.47 -6.69
N LEU A 111 10.90 -11.00 -6.90
CA LEU A 111 12.00 -10.74 -5.99
C LEU A 111 12.69 -9.41 -6.35
N THR A 112 12.85 -8.52 -5.37
CA THR A 112 13.55 -7.23 -5.56
C THR A 112 14.25 -6.78 -4.28
N ALA A 113 15.41 -6.16 -4.42
CA ALA A 113 16.14 -5.52 -3.33
C ALA A 113 15.55 -4.17 -2.90
N ASP A 114 14.59 -3.63 -3.66
CA ASP A 114 13.91 -2.36 -3.37
C ASP A 114 13.00 -2.47 -2.14
N ILE A 115 12.60 -3.69 -1.78
CA ILE A 115 11.81 -3.96 -0.58
C ILE A 115 12.73 -4.41 0.56
N PRO A 116 12.64 -3.78 1.76
CA PRO A 116 13.40 -4.20 2.93
C PRO A 116 13.11 -5.65 3.33
N LYS A 117 14.08 -6.27 4.00
CA LYS A 117 13.87 -7.58 4.64
C LYS A 117 12.73 -7.50 5.65
N GLY A 118 11.96 -8.57 5.77
CA GLY A 118 10.78 -8.66 6.63
C GLY A 118 9.57 -7.91 6.09
N THR A 119 9.62 -7.35 4.87
CA THR A 119 8.51 -6.59 4.27
C THR A 119 8.04 -7.20 2.96
N LEU A 120 6.74 -7.11 2.71
CA LEU A 120 6.06 -7.48 1.48
C LEU A 120 5.35 -6.27 0.89
N PHE A 121 5.37 -6.15 -0.43
CA PHE A 121 4.57 -5.15 -1.13
C PHE A 121 3.57 -5.82 -2.08
N VAL A 122 2.30 -5.45 -1.97
CA VAL A 122 1.22 -5.95 -2.85
C VAL A 122 0.48 -4.78 -3.50
N PRO A 123 0.49 -4.66 -4.84
CA PRO A 123 -0.37 -3.72 -5.54
C PRO A 123 -1.85 -4.13 -5.47
N PHE A 124 -2.75 -3.16 -5.32
CA PHE A 124 -4.19 -3.43 -5.16
C PHE A 124 -5.01 -3.34 -6.47
N HIS A 125 -4.38 -3.53 -7.62
CA HIS A 125 -4.98 -3.27 -8.93
C HIS A 125 -5.82 -4.42 -9.50
N PHE A 126 -5.76 -5.60 -8.89
CA PHE A 126 -6.25 -6.86 -9.46
C PHE A 126 -7.52 -7.33 -8.74
N SER A 127 -8.64 -7.38 -9.46
CA SER A 127 -9.92 -7.90 -8.92
C SER A 127 -9.89 -9.40 -8.63
N GLU A 128 -9.05 -10.13 -9.35
CA GLU A 128 -8.80 -11.56 -9.19
C GLU A 128 -7.96 -11.87 -7.94
N ALA A 129 -7.28 -10.86 -7.36
CA ALA A 129 -6.52 -10.97 -6.12
C ALA A 129 -6.60 -9.64 -5.34
N CYS A 130 -7.78 -9.37 -4.79
CA CYS A 130 -8.08 -8.14 -4.07
C CYS A 130 -7.21 -7.98 -2.81
N ALA A 131 -6.14 -7.17 -2.87
CA ALA A 131 -5.21 -6.94 -1.76
C ALA A 131 -5.88 -6.57 -0.42
N ASN A 132 -7.03 -5.87 -0.47
CA ASN A 132 -7.78 -5.48 0.73
C ASN A 132 -8.34 -6.68 1.53
N VAL A 133 -8.38 -7.89 0.96
CA VAL A 133 -8.70 -9.12 1.70
C VAL A 133 -7.64 -9.42 2.76
N LEU A 134 -6.41 -8.90 2.59
CA LEU A 134 -5.32 -9.09 3.54
C LEU A 134 -5.24 -7.99 4.60
N THR A 135 -5.83 -6.81 4.37
CA THR A 135 -5.52 -5.59 5.15
C THR A 135 -6.26 -5.51 6.47
N SER A 136 -5.57 -5.07 7.53
CA SER A 136 -6.10 -4.75 8.86
C SER A 136 -7.48 -4.10 8.84
N GLN A 137 -8.37 -4.55 9.72
CA GLN A 137 -9.68 -3.93 9.94
C GLN A 137 -9.62 -2.72 10.90
N ALA A 138 -8.42 -2.37 11.38
CA ALA A 138 -8.23 -1.22 12.25
C ALA A 138 -8.53 0.09 11.53
N LEU A 139 -9.13 1.03 12.26
CA LEU A 139 -9.48 2.36 11.79
C LEU A 139 -8.81 3.41 12.66
N ASP A 140 -8.31 4.49 12.02
CA ASP A 140 -7.88 5.68 12.76
C ASP A 140 -9.04 6.20 13.63
N PRO A 141 -8.85 6.42 14.94
CA PRO A 141 -9.94 6.77 15.84
C PRO A 141 -10.67 8.07 15.46
N LYS A 142 -10.01 8.99 14.74
CA LYS A 142 -10.56 10.31 14.39
C LYS A 142 -11.16 10.34 12.99
N SER A 143 -10.37 10.06 11.97
CA SER A 143 -10.72 10.14 10.55
C SER A 143 -11.39 8.89 10.01
N LYS A 144 -11.32 7.77 10.75
CA LYS A 144 -11.81 6.45 10.33
C LYS A 144 -11.13 5.93 9.06
N ILE A 145 -9.93 6.42 8.74
CA ILE A 145 -9.12 5.88 7.64
C ILE A 145 -8.61 4.48 8.03
N PRO A 146 -8.72 3.47 7.14
CA PRO A 146 -8.23 2.13 7.42
C PRO A 146 -6.70 2.01 7.41
N GLU A 147 -6.18 1.05 8.16
CA GLU A 147 -4.76 0.71 8.23
C GLU A 147 -4.29 -0.13 7.03
N PHE A 148 -4.18 0.50 5.85
CA PHE A 148 -3.80 -0.21 4.61
C PHE A 148 -2.31 -0.49 4.44
N LYS A 149 -1.44 0.11 5.27
CA LYS A 149 0.03 0.12 5.07
C LYS A 149 0.79 -0.78 6.03
N VAL A 150 0.10 -1.36 7.00
CA VAL A 150 0.67 -2.27 7.97
C VAL A 150 -0.33 -3.41 8.15
N THR A 151 0.11 -4.63 7.85
CA THR A 151 -0.61 -5.84 8.22
C THR A 151 0.41 -6.96 8.39
N ALA A 152 0.36 -7.68 9.50
CA ALA A 152 1.16 -8.89 9.65
C ALA A 152 0.74 -9.94 8.61
N ALA A 153 1.72 -10.57 7.99
CA ALA A 153 1.52 -11.58 6.98
C ALA A 153 2.57 -12.68 7.06
N ARG A 154 2.27 -13.80 6.39
CA ARG A 154 3.21 -14.88 6.10
C ARG A 154 3.09 -15.27 4.63
N VAL A 155 4.15 -15.84 4.10
CA VAL A 155 4.18 -16.37 2.73
C VAL A 155 4.57 -17.83 2.74
N ARG A 156 3.86 -18.62 1.93
CA ARG A 156 4.23 -20.00 1.62
C ARG A 156 4.16 -20.25 0.13
N ARG A 157 4.83 -21.29 -0.35
CA ARG A 157 4.67 -21.78 -1.71
C ARG A 157 3.22 -22.22 -1.94
N ALA A 158 2.68 -21.91 -3.11
CA ALA A 158 1.42 -22.51 -3.54
C ALA A 158 1.66 -23.98 -3.93
N ASP A 159 0.67 -24.82 -3.67
CA ASP A 159 0.65 -26.25 -4.00
C ASP A 159 0.48 -26.48 -5.51
#